data_AF-A0A8S3ZYJ4-F1
#
_entry.id   AF-A0A8S3ZYJ4-F1
#
_cell.length_a   1.000
_cell.length_b   1.000
_cell.length_c   1.000
_cell.angle_alpha   90.00
_cell.angle_beta   90.00
_cell.angle_gamma   90.00
#
_symmetry.space_group_name_H-M   'P 1'
#
loop_
_entity.id
_entity.type
_entity.pdbx_description
1 polymer ?
#
loop_
_entity_poly.entity_id
_entity_poly.type
_entity_poly.pdbx_seq_one_letter_code
_entity_poly.pdbx_strand_id
1 'polypeptide(L)'
;RSDQNGTAWSDQNGTARSDQNGTAWSDQNGTARSDQNGTARSDQNDTTRSDQNGTAWSDQNGTARSDQNGTARSDQNGTGRSDQNGTARSEQNGTAYSDQNDTTRSDQNGTARSDQTGTSRSEQNDTAYSDQNDTTRIDQNGTARSDQNDTTRIDQNGTARSDQNGTARSDQNGTARSDQNGTARSDQNDTARSDQNDTARSDQNDTARSDQNGTARSDQTGTARSEQNDTARSDQNTARSDQDGTARSNQNDTARSDQNGTARSDQLSE
;
A
#
# COMPACT_ATOMS: atom_id res chain seq x y z
N ARG A 1 9.48 50.15 5.43
CA ARG A 1 9.32 49.05 4.44
C ARG A 1 10.60 48.24 4.58
N SER A 2 10.50 46.98 4.96
CA SER A 2 11.64 46.05 5.05
C SER A 2 11.75 45.32 3.72
N ASP A 3 12.89 45.44 3.06
CA ASP A 3 13.13 44.77 1.79
C ASP A 3 13.33 43.26 2.05
N GLN A 4 12.51 42.42 1.40
CA GLN A 4 12.56 40.96 1.53
C GLN A 4 13.33 40.38 0.34
N ASN A 5 14.58 39.96 0.57
CA ASN A 5 15.40 39.25 -0.43
C ASN A 5 15.51 37.76 -0.05
N GLY A 6 15.59 36.87 -1.05
CA GLY A 6 16.03 35.48 -0.87
C GLY A 6 17.49 35.27 -1.27
N THR A 7 17.94 34.01 -1.31
CA THR A 7 19.37 33.63 -1.36
C THR A 7 19.65 32.56 -2.42
N ALA A 8 20.35 32.93 -3.49
CA ALA A 8 20.56 32.11 -4.69
C ALA A 8 22.04 31.90 -5.06
N TRP A 9 22.47 30.66 -5.38
CA TRP A 9 23.87 30.30 -5.69
C TRP A 9 24.01 29.16 -6.72
N SER A 10 24.87 29.28 -7.73
CA SER A 10 25.07 28.21 -8.72
C SER A 10 26.49 28.11 -9.30
N ASP A 11 26.94 26.89 -9.58
CA ASP A 11 28.27 26.54 -10.12
C ASP A 11 28.18 25.43 -11.20
N GLN A 12 29.32 25.03 -11.78
CA GLN A 12 29.53 23.99 -12.84
C GLN A 12 28.32 23.71 -13.77
N ASN A 13 27.82 24.74 -14.46
CA ASN A 13 26.71 24.63 -15.43
C ASN A 13 25.31 24.39 -14.80
N GLY A 14 25.19 24.31 -13.47
CA GLY A 14 23.95 24.38 -12.71
C GLY A 14 23.37 25.80 -12.59
N THR A 15 22.18 25.94 -12.00
CA THR A 15 21.40 27.19 -11.96
C THR A 15 20.48 27.29 -10.73
N ALA A 16 20.59 28.36 -9.92
CA ALA A 16 19.74 28.53 -8.73
C ALA A 16 19.08 29.89 -8.57
N ARG A 17 17.90 29.95 -7.92
CA ARG A 17 17.19 31.21 -7.56
C ARG A 17 16.29 31.09 -6.34
N SER A 18 16.24 32.13 -5.50
CA SER A 18 15.44 32.10 -4.29
C SER A 18 15.09 33.50 -3.82
N ASP A 19 13.86 33.65 -3.33
CA ASP A 19 13.16 34.88 -3.01
C ASP A 19 12.35 34.72 -1.68
N GLN A 20 11.64 35.75 -1.22
CA GLN A 20 10.67 35.69 -0.09
C GLN A 20 11.05 34.80 1.12
N ASN A 21 12.24 34.98 1.69
CA ASN A 21 12.72 34.20 2.85
C ASN A 21 13.03 32.71 2.58
N GLY A 22 13.06 32.27 1.30
CA GLY A 22 13.61 30.98 0.90
C GLY A 22 15.12 30.99 0.63
N THR A 23 15.67 29.86 0.18
CA THR A 23 17.10 29.58 -0.14
C THR A 23 17.29 28.49 -1.22
N ALA A 24 17.99 28.79 -2.32
CA ALA A 24 18.17 27.83 -3.43
C ALA A 24 19.58 27.74 -4.00
N TRP A 25 19.98 26.54 -4.44
CA TRP A 25 21.38 26.27 -4.79
C TRP A 25 21.62 25.12 -5.80
N SER A 26 22.41 25.25 -6.86
CA SER A 26 22.49 24.16 -7.86
C SER A 26 23.77 24.12 -8.70
N ASP A 27 24.15 22.91 -9.12
CA ASP A 27 25.46 22.59 -9.71
C ASP A 27 25.33 21.54 -10.85
N GLN A 28 26.41 21.24 -11.58
CA GLN A 28 26.55 20.09 -12.51
C GLN A 28 25.38 19.76 -13.48
N ASN A 29 24.85 20.76 -14.21
CA ASN A 29 23.63 20.71 -15.05
C ASN A 29 22.28 20.69 -14.29
N GLY A 30 22.28 20.76 -12.98
CA GLY A 30 21.07 20.79 -12.15
C GLY A 30 20.36 22.13 -12.13
N THR A 31 19.23 22.21 -11.42
CA THR A 31 18.46 23.45 -11.24
C THR A 31 17.68 23.55 -9.92
N ALA A 32 17.90 24.63 -9.15
CA ALA A 32 17.33 24.81 -7.80
C ALA A 32 16.49 26.06 -7.62
N ARG A 33 15.32 25.97 -6.97
CA ARG A 33 14.59 27.19 -6.55
C ARG A 33 13.80 27.14 -5.25
N SER A 34 13.72 28.21 -4.47
CA SER A 34 12.91 28.18 -3.25
C SER A 34 12.60 29.52 -2.61
N ASP A 35 11.37 29.61 -2.12
CA ASP A 35 10.74 30.84 -1.67
C ASP A 35 9.83 30.56 -0.44
N GLN A 36 9.32 31.59 0.23
CA GLN A 36 8.29 31.47 1.28
C GLN A 36 8.65 30.50 2.43
N ASN A 37 9.80 30.68 3.08
CA ASN A 37 10.41 29.75 4.05
C ASN A 37 10.79 28.35 3.49
N GLY A 38 10.64 28.09 2.19
CA GLY A 38 11.07 26.83 1.58
C GLY A 38 12.52 26.82 1.11
N THR A 39 13.09 25.65 0.77
CA THR A 39 14.56 25.43 0.52
C THR A 39 14.91 24.38 -0.53
N ALA A 40 15.55 24.75 -1.64
CA ALA A 40 15.88 23.83 -2.74
C ALA A 40 17.36 23.66 -2.98
N ARG A 41 17.70 22.57 -3.66
CA ARG A 41 18.99 22.41 -4.34
C ARG A 41 18.90 21.93 -5.80
N SER A 42 19.93 21.32 -6.43
CA SER A 42 19.85 20.33 -7.53
C SER A 42 21.14 20.19 -8.35
N ASP A 43 21.48 18.95 -8.71
CA ASP A 43 22.74 18.58 -9.36
C ASP A 43 22.57 17.72 -10.68
N GLN A 44 23.13 16.52 -10.84
CA GLN A 44 23.50 15.91 -12.14
C GLN A 44 22.40 15.45 -13.15
N ASN A 45 21.85 16.41 -13.90
CA ASN A 45 20.69 16.32 -14.81
C ASN A 45 19.33 16.42 -14.10
N ASP A 46 19.25 17.26 -13.07
CA ASP A 46 18.16 17.22 -12.10
C ASP A 46 17.52 18.57 -11.85
N THR A 47 16.46 18.64 -11.03
CA THR A 47 15.78 19.90 -10.69
C THR A 47 14.96 19.86 -9.39
N THR A 48 15.27 20.68 -8.38
CA THR A 48 14.61 20.65 -7.06
C THR A 48 13.98 22.00 -6.62
N ARG A 49 12.85 21.98 -5.87
CA ARG A 49 12.03 23.18 -5.50
C ARG A 49 10.75 22.97 -4.64
N SER A 50 10.36 23.93 -3.78
CA SER A 50 10.59 23.97 -2.32
C SER A 50 10.03 25.26 -1.68
N ASP A 51 8.79 25.29 -1.20
CA ASP A 51 8.08 26.52 -0.86
C ASP A 51 6.94 26.33 0.16
N GLN A 52 6.87 27.20 1.18
CA GLN A 52 5.85 27.23 2.26
C GLN A 52 6.11 26.26 3.43
N ASN A 53 7.20 26.50 4.18
CA ASN A 53 7.69 25.70 5.32
C ASN A 53 8.35 24.35 4.96
N GLY A 54 9.09 24.27 3.86
CA GLY A 54 10.05 23.18 3.65
C GLY A 54 10.57 22.98 2.23
N THR A 55 10.85 21.71 1.89
CA THR A 55 12.21 21.33 1.51
C THR A 55 12.35 20.28 0.39
N ALA A 56 12.66 20.72 -0.82
CA ALA A 56 12.54 19.89 -2.00
C ALA A 56 13.85 19.48 -2.65
N TRP A 57 13.99 18.20 -3.08
CA TRP A 57 15.29 17.67 -3.55
C TRP A 57 15.51 16.54 -4.63
N SER A 58 15.45 16.84 -5.93
CA SER A 58 16.00 16.06 -7.08
C SER A 58 17.51 15.88 -7.23
N ASP A 59 17.96 14.61 -7.41
CA ASP A 59 19.23 14.28 -8.06
C ASP A 59 19.35 12.90 -8.79
N GLN A 60 20.31 12.86 -9.74
CA GLN A 60 20.68 11.92 -10.82
C GLN A 60 19.61 11.25 -11.69
N ASN A 61 19.12 12.02 -12.70
CA ASN A 61 17.89 11.77 -13.49
C ASN A 61 16.63 11.67 -12.63
N GLY A 62 16.74 11.97 -11.34
CA GLY A 62 15.85 11.59 -10.27
C GLY A 62 15.44 12.80 -9.47
N THR A 63 14.23 12.83 -8.93
CA THR A 63 13.65 14.08 -8.40
C THR A 63 13.38 13.95 -6.86
N ALA A 64 13.16 15.03 -6.10
CA ALA A 64 12.41 15.04 -4.84
C ALA A 64 11.86 16.44 -4.62
N ARG A 65 10.84 16.61 -3.75
CA ARG A 65 10.28 17.94 -3.42
C ARG A 65 9.55 18.19 -2.02
N SER A 66 10.06 17.84 -0.82
CA SER A 66 9.33 18.07 0.49
C SER A 66 8.84 19.51 0.71
N ASP A 67 7.92 19.69 1.68
CA ASP A 67 7.52 20.93 2.39
C ASP A 67 6.65 20.52 3.62
N GLN A 68 6.36 21.41 4.58
CA GLN A 68 5.10 21.29 5.36
C GLN A 68 3.94 21.73 4.47
N ASN A 69 2.85 20.98 4.42
CA ASN A 69 1.82 21.05 3.37
C ASN A 69 2.42 20.80 1.96
N GLY A 70 3.33 19.83 1.87
CA GLY A 70 4.45 19.92 0.94
C GLY A 70 4.76 18.78 -0.01
N THR A 71 5.24 19.10 -1.21
CA THR A 71 4.89 18.28 -2.38
C THR A 71 6.06 17.70 -3.15
N ALA A 72 6.52 16.54 -2.67
CA ALA A 72 7.68 15.83 -3.15
C ALA A 72 7.52 15.04 -4.44
N ARG A 73 8.52 15.11 -5.33
CA ARG A 73 8.41 14.55 -6.67
C ARG A 73 9.71 14.05 -7.21
N SER A 74 9.72 12.83 -7.73
CA SER A 74 10.88 12.12 -8.23
C SER A 74 10.71 11.55 -9.61
N ASP A 75 11.78 11.63 -10.41
CA ASP A 75 11.82 11.09 -11.75
C ASP A 75 12.74 9.83 -11.75
N GLN A 76 13.36 9.47 -12.88
CA GLN A 76 14.08 8.21 -13.08
C GLN A 76 15.15 7.88 -12.03
N ASN A 77 14.97 6.75 -11.34
CA ASN A 77 15.84 6.26 -10.26
C ASN A 77 15.99 7.23 -9.07
N GLY A 78 15.17 8.28 -8.98
CA GLY A 78 15.24 9.26 -7.90
C GLY A 78 14.44 8.90 -6.66
N THR A 79 14.36 9.82 -5.69
CA THR A 79 13.60 9.58 -4.44
C THR A 79 12.80 10.79 -3.96
N GLY A 80 11.47 10.77 -4.10
CA GLY A 80 10.58 11.81 -3.60
C GLY A 80 10.31 11.66 -2.10
N ARG A 81 10.42 12.75 -1.33
CA ARG A 81 10.26 12.75 0.13
C ARG A 81 9.45 13.94 0.63
N SER A 82 8.28 13.74 1.24
CA SER A 82 7.44 14.79 1.86
C SER A 82 7.16 14.47 3.32
N ASP A 83 6.82 15.47 4.14
CA ASP A 83 6.93 15.31 5.59
C ASP A 83 5.57 15.40 6.31
N GLN A 84 4.94 16.59 6.35
CA GLN A 84 3.68 16.80 7.07
C GLN A 84 2.62 17.44 6.19
N ASN A 85 1.43 16.85 6.11
CA ASN A 85 0.36 17.24 5.17
C ASN A 85 0.85 17.29 3.72
N GLY A 86 1.88 16.53 3.40
CA GLY A 86 2.61 16.55 2.16
C GLY A 86 2.19 15.48 1.16
N THR A 87 2.97 15.35 0.10
CA THR A 87 2.72 14.39 -0.97
C THR A 87 4.02 14.03 -1.66
N ALA A 88 4.55 12.82 -1.44
CA ALA A 88 5.74 12.35 -2.12
C ALA A 88 5.42 11.56 -3.38
N ARG A 89 6.30 11.64 -4.38
CA ARG A 89 6.10 10.96 -5.66
C ARG A 89 7.40 10.47 -6.24
N SER A 90 7.37 9.36 -6.96
CA SER A 90 8.50 8.86 -7.71
C SER A 90 8.12 8.07 -8.94
N GLU A 91 8.84 8.29 -10.03
CA GLU A 91 8.66 7.61 -11.30
C GLU A 91 9.81 6.62 -11.54
N GLN A 92 9.58 5.64 -12.43
CA GLN A 92 10.57 4.76 -13.07
C GLN A 92 11.78 4.37 -12.22
N ASN A 93 11.66 3.24 -11.50
CA ASN A 93 12.64 2.74 -10.53
C ASN A 93 12.92 3.69 -9.34
N GLY A 94 12.10 4.73 -9.15
CA GLY A 94 12.23 5.69 -8.06
C GLY A 94 11.53 5.27 -6.76
N THR A 95 11.72 6.06 -5.70
CA THR A 95 11.09 5.81 -4.38
C THR A 95 10.35 7.05 -3.84
N ALA A 96 9.09 6.90 -3.46
CA ALA A 96 8.28 7.92 -2.81
C ALA A 96 8.12 7.58 -1.33
N TYR A 97 8.45 8.52 -0.46
CA TYR A 97 8.46 8.34 0.98
C TYR A 97 7.76 9.51 1.66
N SER A 98 6.87 9.27 2.61
CA SER A 98 6.24 10.37 3.36
C SER A 98 5.76 10.04 4.76
N ASP A 99 5.82 11.02 5.66
CA ASP A 99 5.65 10.74 7.09
C ASP A 99 4.19 10.83 7.56
N GLN A 100 3.60 12.04 7.63
CA GLN A 100 2.42 12.28 8.48
C GLN A 100 1.29 13.12 7.86
N ASN A 101 0.12 12.50 7.66
CA ASN A 101 -1.03 13.05 6.90
C ASN A 101 -0.72 13.23 5.40
N ASP A 102 0.15 12.37 4.88
CA ASP A 102 0.76 12.54 3.57
C ASP A 102 0.17 11.61 2.50
N THR A 103 0.60 11.79 1.24
CA THR A 103 0.25 10.87 0.16
C THR A 103 1.48 10.51 -0.67
N THR A 104 1.94 9.26 -0.61
CA THR A 104 2.93 8.76 -1.56
C THR A 104 2.31 8.28 -2.87
N ARG A 105 3.05 8.43 -3.97
CA ARG A 105 2.78 7.78 -5.25
C ARG A 105 4.06 7.26 -5.86
N SER A 106 4.11 6.00 -6.27
CA SER A 106 5.26 5.50 -7.02
C SER A 106 4.82 4.72 -8.23
N ASP A 107 5.47 4.97 -9.37
CA ASP A 107 5.07 4.41 -10.65
C ASP A 107 6.24 3.62 -11.28
N GLN A 108 5.94 2.47 -11.89
CA GLN A 108 6.83 1.65 -12.72
C GLN A 108 8.13 1.17 -12.03
N ASN A 109 8.07 -0.01 -11.40
CA ASN A 109 9.16 -0.65 -10.65
C ASN A 109 9.68 0.19 -9.47
N GLY A 110 8.89 1.13 -8.98
CA GLY A 110 9.22 2.00 -7.87
C GLY A 110 8.67 1.51 -6.53
N THR A 111 8.89 2.32 -5.49
CA THR A 111 8.49 2.01 -4.11
C THR A 111 7.77 3.18 -3.47
N ALA A 112 6.55 2.97 -2.98
CA ALA A 112 5.79 3.94 -2.18
C ALA A 112 5.84 3.55 -0.69
N ARG A 113 6.04 4.51 0.22
CA ARG A 113 6.13 4.28 1.68
C ARG A 113 5.49 5.43 2.45
N SER A 114 4.53 5.13 3.31
CA SER A 114 3.84 6.12 4.14
C SER A 114 3.85 5.65 5.59
N ASP A 115 4.18 6.51 6.55
CA ASP A 115 4.40 6.06 7.93
C ASP A 115 3.14 6.25 8.80
N GLN A 116 2.44 7.38 8.69
CA GLN A 116 1.27 7.68 9.53
C GLN A 116 0.16 8.46 8.83
N THR A 117 -1.07 7.95 8.95
CA THR A 117 -2.32 8.62 8.56
C THR A 117 -2.34 9.11 7.11
N GLY A 118 -1.73 8.34 6.21
CA GLY A 118 -1.47 8.70 4.83
C GLY A 118 -2.13 7.80 3.78
N THR A 119 -1.68 7.94 2.54
CA THR A 119 -2.14 7.10 1.43
C THR A 119 -1.01 6.82 0.44
N SER A 120 -0.59 5.56 0.34
CA SER A 120 0.35 5.11 -0.68
C SER A 120 -0.40 4.61 -1.91
N ARG A 121 -0.04 5.09 -3.10
CA ARG A 121 -0.51 4.50 -4.37
C ARG A 121 0.65 4.07 -5.23
N SER A 122 0.45 2.99 -5.97
CA SER A 122 1.38 2.57 -7.01
C SER A 122 0.67 1.91 -8.18
N GLU A 123 1.32 1.81 -9.33
CA GLU A 123 0.68 1.42 -10.59
C GLU A 123 1.08 0.02 -11.05
N GLN A 124 2.37 -0.22 -11.33
CA GLN A 124 2.82 -1.43 -12.02
C GLN A 124 4.22 -1.90 -11.56
N ASN A 125 4.29 -3.17 -11.15
CA ASN A 125 5.50 -3.83 -10.64
C ASN A 125 6.07 -3.15 -9.38
N ASP A 126 5.24 -2.40 -8.67
CA ASP A 126 5.64 -1.53 -7.58
C ASP A 126 5.51 -2.22 -6.22
N THR A 127 6.15 -1.64 -5.21
CA THR A 127 5.97 -2.05 -3.81
C THR A 127 5.46 -0.90 -2.97
N ALA A 128 4.34 -1.10 -2.28
CA ALA A 128 3.79 -0.14 -1.33
C ALA A 128 3.95 -0.67 0.11
N TYR A 129 4.41 0.18 1.02
CA TYR A 129 4.43 -0.07 2.45
C TYR A 129 3.64 1.01 3.18
N SER A 130 3.04 0.62 4.31
CA SER A 130 2.55 1.55 5.31
C SER A 130 2.68 1.02 6.73
N ASP A 131 2.72 1.91 7.73
CA ASP A 131 2.86 1.50 9.13
C ASP A 131 1.57 1.72 9.94
N GLN A 132 0.91 2.88 9.86
CA GLN A 132 -0.24 3.15 10.76
C GLN A 132 -1.36 4.09 10.27
N ASN A 133 -2.60 3.58 10.26
CA ASN A 133 -3.84 4.24 9.83
C ASN A 133 -3.85 4.67 8.35
N ASP A 134 -3.23 3.88 7.50
CA ASP A 134 -2.96 4.20 6.10
C ASP A 134 -3.86 3.43 5.13
N THR A 135 -3.92 3.94 3.90
CA THR A 135 -4.46 3.18 2.76
C THR A 135 -3.38 2.99 1.70
N THR A 136 -3.02 1.74 1.41
CA THR A 136 -2.14 1.41 0.29
C THR A 136 -2.92 0.78 -0.86
N ARG A 137 -2.62 1.18 -2.10
CA ARG A 137 -3.22 0.61 -3.30
C ARG A 137 -2.16 0.35 -4.36
N ILE A 138 -2.18 -0.82 -5.00
CA ILE A 138 -1.39 -1.09 -6.20
C ILE A 138 -2.28 -1.65 -7.30
N ASP A 139 -2.21 -1.06 -8.49
CA ASP A 139 -3.14 -1.41 -9.56
C ASP A 139 -2.74 -2.74 -10.24
N GLN A 140 -1.45 -3.00 -10.49
CA GLN A 140 -0.97 -4.23 -11.14
C GLN A 140 0.38 -4.75 -10.62
N ASN A 141 0.53 -6.08 -10.58
CA ASN A 141 1.81 -6.80 -10.45
C ASN A 141 2.65 -6.43 -9.20
N GLY A 142 2.02 -5.95 -8.13
CA GLY A 142 2.74 -5.35 -6.99
C GLY A 142 2.72 -6.15 -5.68
N THR A 143 3.37 -5.59 -4.67
CA THR A 143 3.23 -6.03 -3.28
C THR A 143 2.90 -4.86 -2.36
N ALA A 144 1.73 -4.91 -1.73
CA ALA A 144 1.30 -3.97 -0.71
C ALA A 144 1.43 -4.64 0.67
N ARG A 145 2.09 -3.98 1.62
CA ARG A 145 2.17 -4.40 3.02
C ARG A 145 1.74 -3.27 3.94
N SER A 146 1.24 -3.63 5.10
CA SER A 146 0.82 -2.67 6.11
C SER A 146 0.84 -3.25 7.52
N ASP A 147 1.21 -2.45 8.52
CA ASP A 147 1.28 -2.95 9.89
C ASP A 147 -0.05 -2.78 10.66
N GLN A 148 -0.47 -1.56 11.02
CA GLN A 148 -1.53 -1.35 12.04
C GLN A 148 -2.73 -0.48 11.63
N ASN A 149 -3.91 -1.09 11.61
CA ASN A 149 -5.22 -0.47 11.29
C ASN A 149 -5.34 0.04 9.84
N ASP A 150 -4.58 -0.57 8.94
CA ASP A 150 -4.42 -0.13 7.56
C ASP A 150 -5.37 -0.85 6.59
N THR A 151 -5.54 -0.29 5.40
CA THR A 151 -6.18 -0.98 4.28
C THR A 151 -5.21 -1.12 3.11
N THR A 152 -4.91 -2.35 2.71
CA THR A 152 -4.13 -2.65 1.51
C THR A 152 -5.04 -3.23 0.43
N ARG A 153 -4.93 -2.75 -0.80
CA ARG A 153 -5.66 -3.29 -1.95
C ARG A 153 -4.75 -3.50 -3.14
N ILE A 154 -4.93 -4.62 -3.83
CA ILE A 154 -4.37 -4.84 -5.16
C ILE A 154 -5.45 -5.21 -6.16
N ASP A 155 -5.49 -4.49 -7.27
CA ASP A 155 -6.53 -4.70 -8.28
C ASP A 155 -6.18 -5.92 -9.17
N GLN A 156 -4.91 -6.13 -9.55
CA GLN A 156 -4.49 -7.30 -10.36
C GLN A 156 -3.10 -7.88 -10.01
N ASN A 157 -2.98 -9.22 -10.04
CA ASN A 157 -1.73 -10.00 -10.09
C ASN A 157 -0.69 -9.70 -8.98
N GLY A 158 -1.10 -9.42 -7.74
CA GLY A 158 -0.15 -9.05 -6.67
C GLY A 158 -0.46 -9.65 -5.30
N THR A 159 0.30 -9.23 -4.28
CA THR A 159 0.03 -9.63 -2.88
C THR A 159 -0.24 -8.43 -1.98
N ALA A 160 -1.44 -8.38 -1.41
CA ALA A 160 -1.81 -7.50 -0.30
C ALA A 160 -1.56 -8.22 1.04
N ARG A 161 -0.94 -7.55 2.01
CA ARG A 161 -0.76 -8.02 3.40
C ARG A 161 -1.21 -6.94 4.39
N SER A 162 -1.64 -7.35 5.58
CA SER A 162 -2.04 -6.45 6.66
C SER A 162 -1.91 -7.15 8.01
N ASP A 163 -1.11 -6.61 8.94
CA ASP A 163 -0.61 -7.43 10.07
C ASP A 163 -1.42 -7.31 11.37
N GLN A 164 -2.05 -6.17 11.67
CA GLN A 164 -2.88 -5.98 12.88
C GLN A 164 -4.09 -5.07 12.65
N ASN A 165 -5.29 -5.55 12.98
CA ASN A 165 -6.58 -4.86 12.82
C ASN A 165 -6.87 -4.31 11.41
N GLY A 166 -6.12 -4.74 10.41
CA GLY A 166 -6.14 -4.16 9.07
C GLY A 166 -7.05 -4.88 8.09
N THR A 167 -6.99 -4.50 6.81
CA THR A 167 -7.73 -5.18 5.75
C THR A 167 -6.91 -5.28 4.48
N ALA A 168 -6.56 -6.51 4.09
CA ALA A 168 -6.00 -6.80 2.78
C ALA A 168 -7.10 -7.16 1.78
N ARG A 169 -7.00 -6.64 0.56
CA ARG A 169 -7.89 -6.95 -0.58
C ARG A 169 -7.09 -7.29 -1.82
N SER A 170 -7.60 -8.24 -2.59
CA SER A 170 -7.11 -8.62 -3.91
C SER A 170 -8.33 -8.77 -4.82
N ASP A 171 -8.33 -8.15 -6.00
CA ASP A 171 -9.51 -8.18 -6.86
C ASP A 171 -9.36 -9.23 -8.00
N GLN A 172 -8.16 -9.45 -8.57
CA GLN A 172 -7.93 -10.46 -9.63
C GLN A 172 -6.53 -11.11 -9.65
N ASN A 173 -6.47 -12.44 -9.79
CA ASN A 173 -5.28 -13.31 -9.80
C ASN A 173 -4.18 -13.00 -8.75
N GLY A 174 -4.55 -12.50 -7.57
CA GLY A 174 -3.65 -12.08 -6.49
C GLY A 174 -3.80 -12.88 -5.20
N THR A 175 -3.34 -12.29 -4.10
CA THR A 175 -3.45 -12.88 -2.76
C THR A 175 -3.60 -11.79 -1.71
N ALA A 176 -4.67 -11.85 -0.93
CA ALA A 176 -4.81 -11.10 0.31
C ALA A 176 -4.36 -11.96 1.50
N ARG A 177 -3.57 -11.39 2.41
CA ARG A 177 -3.26 -11.96 3.71
C ARG A 177 -3.59 -10.96 4.80
N SER A 178 -4.17 -11.43 5.90
CA SER A 178 -4.38 -10.61 7.08
C SER A 178 -3.96 -11.39 8.31
N ASP A 179 -3.29 -10.72 9.22
CA ASP A 179 -2.92 -11.27 10.51
C ASP A 179 -3.67 -10.45 11.61
N GLN A 180 -3.78 -11.04 12.80
CA GLN A 180 -4.24 -10.46 14.08
C GLN A 180 -5.41 -9.43 14.04
N ASN A 181 -6.64 -9.95 14.12
CA ASN A 181 -7.93 -9.25 14.14
C ASN A 181 -8.26 -8.40 12.88
N GLY A 182 -7.59 -8.63 11.75
CA GLY A 182 -7.89 -8.02 10.47
C GLY A 182 -8.84 -8.83 9.56
N THR A 183 -8.82 -8.52 8.27
CA THR A 183 -9.64 -9.20 7.26
C THR A 183 -8.94 -9.30 5.90
N ALA A 184 -8.81 -10.51 5.37
CA ALA A 184 -8.47 -10.73 3.98
C ALA A 184 -9.75 -10.87 3.13
N ARG A 185 -9.82 -10.17 1.99
CA ARG A 185 -10.86 -10.39 0.97
C ARG A 185 -10.24 -10.66 -0.38
N SER A 186 -10.91 -11.48 -1.17
CA SER A 186 -10.51 -11.80 -2.52
C SER A 186 -11.70 -11.96 -3.45
N ASP A 187 -11.57 -11.56 -4.73
CA ASP A 187 -12.72 -11.52 -5.64
C ASP A 187 -12.66 -12.52 -6.82
N GLN A 188 -11.56 -12.61 -7.60
CA GLN A 188 -11.50 -13.48 -8.81
C GLN A 188 -10.16 -14.22 -9.04
N ASN A 189 -10.17 -15.55 -8.96
CA ASN A 189 -9.02 -16.46 -9.10
C ASN A 189 -7.91 -16.27 -8.03
N ASP A 190 -8.31 -15.84 -6.84
CA ASP A 190 -7.43 -15.34 -5.80
C ASP A 190 -7.25 -16.30 -4.63
N THR A 191 -6.47 -15.86 -3.63
CA THR A 191 -6.49 -16.47 -2.31
C THR A 191 -6.56 -15.42 -1.21
N ALA A 192 -7.57 -15.51 -0.36
CA ALA A 192 -7.57 -14.89 0.97
C ALA A 192 -6.97 -15.87 2.00
N ARG A 193 -6.02 -15.40 2.81
CA ARG A 193 -5.51 -16.12 4.00
C ARG A 193 -5.65 -15.24 5.23
N SER A 194 -5.90 -15.83 6.38
CA SER A 194 -6.13 -15.09 7.60
C SER A 194 -5.66 -15.85 8.84
N ASP A 195 -4.85 -15.26 9.70
CA ASP A 195 -4.07 -16.02 10.69
C ASP A 195 -4.73 -16.12 12.08
N GLN A 196 -4.91 -15.04 12.84
CA GLN A 196 -5.37 -15.05 14.24
C GLN A 196 -6.55 -14.10 14.50
N ASN A 197 -7.69 -14.65 14.93
CA ASN A 197 -8.97 -13.94 15.15
C ASN A 197 -9.50 -13.22 13.89
N ASP A 198 -9.06 -13.64 12.71
CA ASP A 198 -9.25 -12.90 11.47
C ASP A 198 -10.48 -13.36 10.66
N THR A 199 -10.74 -12.73 9.51
CA THR A 199 -11.67 -13.27 8.51
C THR A 199 -11.09 -13.29 7.12
N ALA A 200 -11.07 -14.46 6.49
CA ALA A 200 -10.89 -14.62 5.04
C ALA A 200 -12.26 -14.68 4.34
N ARG A 201 -12.47 -13.86 3.31
CA ARG A 201 -13.63 -13.93 2.40
C ARG A 201 -13.15 -14.05 0.97
N SER A 202 -13.88 -14.80 0.15
CA SER A 202 -13.47 -15.07 -1.23
C SER A 202 -14.67 -15.31 -2.15
N ASP A 203 -14.71 -14.68 -3.33
CA ASP A 203 -15.91 -14.70 -4.19
C ASP A 203 -15.85 -15.77 -5.29
N GLN A 204 -15.18 -15.50 -6.43
CA GLN A 204 -15.26 -16.32 -7.65
C GLN A 204 -13.99 -17.11 -7.95
N ASN A 205 -14.06 -18.45 -7.87
CA ASN A 205 -12.94 -19.36 -8.18
C ASN A 205 -11.70 -19.20 -7.28
N ASP A 206 -11.93 -18.74 -6.04
CA ASP A 206 -10.88 -18.38 -5.08
C ASP A 206 -10.59 -19.48 -4.04
N THR A 207 -9.69 -19.20 -3.10
CA THR A 207 -9.65 -19.94 -1.82
C THR A 207 -9.57 -19.00 -0.62
N ALA A 208 -10.49 -19.14 0.32
CA ALA A 208 -10.38 -18.59 1.67
C ALA A 208 -9.71 -19.62 2.61
N ARG A 209 -8.71 -19.18 3.38
CA ARG A 209 -8.07 -19.95 4.47
C ARG A 209 -8.05 -19.13 5.75
N SER A 210 -8.27 -19.80 6.88
CA SER A 210 -8.23 -19.20 8.21
C SER A 210 -7.56 -20.17 9.20
N ASP A 211 -6.60 -19.71 10.01
CA ASP A 211 -5.70 -20.63 10.71
C ASP A 211 -5.97 -20.75 12.24
N GLN A 212 -6.41 -19.70 12.94
CA GLN A 212 -6.75 -19.72 14.38
C GLN A 212 -7.82 -18.69 14.81
N ASN A 213 -8.85 -19.13 15.54
CA ASN A 213 -10.01 -18.36 16.02
C ASN A 213 -10.72 -17.47 14.97
N GLY A 214 -10.52 -17.71 13.68
CA GLY A 214 -11.02 -16.90 12.59
C GLY A 214 -12.23 -17.48 11.85
N THR A 215 -12.44 -16.99 10.63
CA THR A 215 -13.53 -17.46 9.75
C THR A 215 -13.13 -17.38 8.28
N ALA A 216 -13.22 -18.51 7.58
CA ALA A 216 -13.12 -18.57 6.12
C ALA A 216 -14.53 -18.61 5.49
N ARG A 217 -14.78 -17.78 4.47
CA ARG A 217 -16.03 -17.79 3.67
C ARG A 217 -15.74 -17.80 2.18
N SER A 218 -16.47 -18.63 1.44
CA SER A 218 -16.44 -18.69 -0.03
C SER A 218 -17.86 -18.60 -0.58
N ASP A 219 -18.12 -17.67 -1.49
CA ASP A 219 -19.49 -17.41 -1.96
C ASP A 219 -19.82 -18.20 -3.26
N GLN A 220 -18.94 -18.20 -4.27
CA GLN A 220 -19.12 -18.97 -5.51
C GLN A 220 -18.14 -20.16 -5.57
N THR A 221 -17.64 -20.53 -6.77
CA THR A 221 -16.90 -21.79 -7.05
C THR A 221 -15.59 -22.01 -6.28
N GLY A 222 -15.24 -21.13 -5.34
CA GLY A 222 -14.04 -21.22 -4.52
C GLY A 222 -14.04 -22.33 -3.47
N THR A 223 -13.18 -22.20 -2.47
CA THR A 223 -13.05 -23.18 -1.38
C THR A 223 -12.78 -22.47 -0.06
N ALA A 224 -13.54 -22.78 0.97
CA ALA A 224 -13.26 -22.36 2.34
C ALA A 224 -12.52 -23.47 3.11
N ARG A 225 -11.39 -23.13 3.73
CA ARG A 225 -10.67 -24.01 4.66
C ARG A 225 -10.42 -23.28 5.96
N SER A 226 -10.45 -24.01 7.07
CA SER A 226 -10.10 -23.43 8.35
C SER A 226 -9.45 -24.42 9.31
N GLU A 227 -8.62 -23.92 10.22
CA GLU A 227 -7.89 -24.71 11.22
C GLU A 227 -8.19 -24.16 12.63
N GLN A 228 -8.07 -24.97 13.69
CA GLN A 228 -8.06 -24.60 15.12
C GLN A 228 -9.11 -23.57 15.61
N ASN A 229 -10.29 -24.09 16.01
CA ASN A 229 -11.46 -23.34 16.54
C ASN A 229 -12.20 -22.46 15.51
N ASP A 230 -11.88 -22.58 14.23
CA ASP A 230 -12.42 -21.71 13.18
C ASP A 230 -13.78 -22.13 12.61
N THR A 231 -14.40 -21.23 11.85
CA THR A 231 -15.54 -21.58 10.99
C THR A 231 -15.24 -21.42 9.50
N ALA A 232 -15.34 -22.52 8.74
CA ALA A 232 -15.39 -22.51 7.27
C ALA A 232 -16.84 -22.51 6.77
N ARG A 233 -17.18 -21.63 5.82
CA ARG A 233 -18.47 -21.58 5.13
C ARG A 233 -18.28 -21.53 3.62
N SER A 234 -19.02 -22.36 2.87
CA SER A 234 -19.14 -22.28 1.41
C SER A 234 -20.62 -22.13 1.04
N ASP A 235 -20.97 -21.13 0.25
CA ASP A 235 -22.30 -21.07 -0.37
C ASP A 235 -22.36 -21.91 -1.66
N GLN A 236 -21.19 -22.15 -2.27
CA GLN A 236 -20.97 -23.15 -3.32
C GLN A 236 -19.61 -23.87 -3.10
N ASN A 237 -19.51 -25.11 -3.61
CA ASN A 237 -18.37 -26.03 -3.65
C ASN A 237 -17.95 -26.74 -2.33
N THR A 238 -16.93 -26.26 -1.60
CA THR A 238 -16.25 -27.07 -0.56
C THR A 238 -15.88 -26.26 0.68
N ALA A 239 -16.37 -26.70 1.85
CA ALA A 239 -15.95 -26.23 3.17
C ALA A 239 -15.18 -27.33 3.92
N ARG A 240 -14.02 -27.00 4.50
CA ARG A 240 -13.25 -27.91 5.36
C ARG A 240 -12.82 -27.22 6.66
N SER A 241 -12.92 -27.92 7.79
CA SER A 241 -12.47 -27.40 9.09
C SER A 241 -11.77 -28.46 9.93
N ASP A 242 -10.52 -28.20 10.30
CA ASP A 242 -9.67 -29.13 11.04
C ASP A 242 -9.45 -28.63 12.49
N GLN A 243 -9.52 -29.52 13.47
CA GLN A 243 -9.32 -29.26 14.92
C GLN A 243 -10.32 -28.25 15.54
N ASP A 244 -11.32 -28.78 16.27
CA ASP A 244 -12.33 -28.01 17.02
C ASP A 244 -13.17 -27.01 16.18
N GLY A 245 -13.03 -27.02 14.85
CA GLY A 245 -13.67 -26.10 13.93
C GLY A 245 -15.10 -26.49 13.49
N THR A 246 -15.71 -25.64 12.68
CA THR A 246 -17.05 -25.84 12.09
C THR A 246 -17.03 -25.63 10.58
N ALA A 247 -17.40 -26.66 9.80
CA ALA A 247 -17.61 -26.59 8.37
C ALA A 247 -19.11 -26.54 8.03
N ARG A 248 -19.52 -25.57 7.21
CA ARG A 248 -20.89 -25.49 6.67
C ARG A 248 -20.86 -25.30 5.16
N SER A 249 -21.71 -26.02 4.44
CA SER A 249 -21.86 -25.84 3.00
C SER A 249 -23.31 -25.90 2.56
N ASN A 250 -23.64 -25.17 1.49
CA ASN A 250 -24.98 -25.10 0.92
C ASN A 250 -25.12 -26.04 -0.29
N GLN A 251 -25.75 -25.59 -1.38
CA GLN A 251 -26.31 -26.43 -2.44
C GLN A 251 -25.28 -27.34 -3.13
N ASN A 252 -25.48 -28.68 -3.07
CA ASN A 252 -24.69 -29.70 -3.79
C ASN A 252 -23.21 -29.83 -3.35
N ASP A 253 -22.89 -29.40 -2.13
CA ASP A 253 -21.51 -29.18 -1.68
C ASP A 253 -20.92 -30.26 -0.76
N THR A 254 -19.60 -30.21 -0.59
CA THR A 254 -18.85 -31.05 0.35
C THR A 254 -18.40 -30.28 1.60
N ALA A 255 -19.08 -30.49 2.72
CA ALA A 255 -18.59 -30.14 4.05
C ALA A 255 -17.76 -31.31 4.65
N ARG A 256 -16.56 -31.04 5.15
CA ARG A 256 -15.73 -32.01 5.90
C ARG A 256 -15.18 -31.39 7.17
N SER A 257 -15.08 -32.18 8.23
CA SER A 257 -14.40 -31.76 9.46
C SER A 257 -13.65 -32.92 10.08
N ASP A 258 -12.40 -32.65 10.44
CA ASP A 258 -11.49 -33.59 11.07
C ASP A 258 -11.21 -33.15 12.53
N GLN A 259 -11.04 -34.13 13.43
CA GLN A 259 -10.69 -33.95 14.85
C GLN A 259 -11.61 -32.99 15.66
N ASN A 260 -12.64 -33.56 16.30
CA ASN A 260 -13.53 -32.89 17.28
C ASN A 260 -14.38 -31.70 16.75
N GLY A 261 -14.28 -31.36 15.46
CA GLY A 261 -15.12 -30.34 14.82
C GLY A 261 -16.52 -30.81 14.38
N THR A 262 -17.29 -29.91 13.79
CA THR A 262 -18.65 -30.19 13.29
C THR A 262 -18.83 -29.85 11.81
N ALA A 263 -19.42 -30.78 11.04
CA ALA A 263 -19.78 -30.57 9.64
C ALA A 263 -21.31 -30.53 9.46
N ARG A 264 -21.82 -29.59 8.66
CA ARG A 264 -23.23 -29.51 8.25
C ARG A 264 -23.35 -29.19 6.76
N SER A 265 -24.29 -29.86 6.09
CA SER A 265 -24.64 -29.60 4.69
C SER A 265 -26.16 -29.48 4.60
N ASP A 266 -26.63 -28.34 4.11
CA ASP A 266 -28.07 -28.07 3.99
C ASP A 266 -28.55 -28.50 2.60
N GLN A 267 -29.02 -29.74 2.48
CA GLN A 267 -29.67 -30.22 1.26
C GLN A 267 -31.11 -29.71 1.19
N LEU A 268 -31.36 -28.72 0.33
CA LEU A 268 -32.70 -28.42 -0.15
C LEU A 268 -33.18 -29.58 -1.02
N SER A 269 -34.34 -30.13 -0.67
CA SER A 269 -35.03 -31.13 -1.47
C SER A 269 -35.95 -30.45 -2.48
N GLU A 270 -35.74 -30.74 -3.76
CA GLU A 270 -36.72 -30.60 -4.84
C GLU A 270 -37.05 -31.99 -5.40
#